data_AF-A0A938MME8-F1
#
_entry.id   AF-A0A938MME8-F1
#
_cell.length_a   1.000
_cell.length_b   1.000
_cell.length_c   1.000
_cell.angle_alpha   90.00
_cell.angle_beta   90.00
_cell.angle_gamma   90.00
#
_symmetry.space_group_name_H-M   'P 1'
#
loop_
_entity.id
_entity.type
_entity.pdbx_description
1 polymer ?
#
loop_
_entity_poly.entity_id
_entity_poly.type
_entity_poly.pdbx_seq_one_letter_code
_entity_poly.pdbx_strand_id
1 'polypeptide(L)'
;MDRENHRPGRLNERQLLRLEEHVQRGQLLAPDELLRTAYAHLEEVQAAHCGRSEDDANMAAAICRVLDRLVSDWDSFSPAEQSWLRGAIRYFSKGDDEQPDDEPGGLRDDLEVLNACLTFARRDDLVLDASRFSCD
;
A
#
# COMPACT_ATOMS: atom_id res chain seq x y z
N MET A 1 -22.72 4.42 -20.87
CA MET A 1 -21.99 3.30 -20.25
C MET A 1 -20.71 3.89 -19.71
N ASP A 2 -20.77 4.33 -18.45
CA ASP A 2 -19.73 5.12 -17.81
C ASP A 2 -18.50 4.24 -17.54
N ARG A 3 -17.37 4.63 -18.14
CA ARG A 3 -16.06 4.02 -17.89
C ARG A 3 -15.44 4.48 -16.56
N GLU A 4 -16.16 5.21 -15.72
CA GLU A 4 -15.56 6.03 -14.66
C GLU A 4 -15.34 5.35 -13.30
N ASN A 5 -15.86 4.14 -13.02
CA ASN A 5 -15.88 3.60 -11.65
C ASN A 5 -15.12 2.28 -11.40
N HIS A 6 -14.05 1.98 -12.15
CA HIS A 6 -13.30 0.72 -11.96
C HIS A 6 -11.90 0.88 -11.39
N ARG A 7 -11.51 2.07 -10.90
CA ARG A 7 -10.17 2.32 -10.38
C ARG A 7 -10.17 3.23 -9.14
N PRO A 8 -9.14 3.14 -8.29
CA PRO A 8 -8.89 4.09 -7.21
C PRO A 8 -8.82 5.53 -7.74
N GLY A 9 -9.46 6.46 -7.03
CA GLY A 9 -9.43 7.89 -7.33
C GLY A 9 -8.34 8.63 -6.54
N ARG A 10 -8.12 9.91 -6.86
CA ARG A 10 -7.22 10.84 -6.15
C ARG A 10 -5.72 10.51 -6.18
N LEU A 11 -5.31 9.54 -7.00
CA LEU A 11 -3.90 9.29 -7.30
C LEU A 11 -3.43 10.18 -8.46
N ASN A 12 -2.17 10.62 -8.41
CA ASN A 12 -1.53 11.24 -9.56
C ASN A 12 -1.24 10.20 -10.66
N GLU A 13 -0.91 10.67 -11.86
CA GLU A 13 -0.71 9.78 -13.02
C GLU A 13 0.41 8.76 -12.80
N ARG A 14 1.51 9.16 -12.15
CA ARG A 14 2.65 8.28 -11.84
C ARG A 14 2.23 7.18 -10.86
N GLN A 15 1.55 7.55 -9.78
CA GLN A 15 1.02 6.62 -8.77
C GLN A 15 0.09 5.59 -9.40
N LEU A 16 -0.85 6.06 -10.23
CA LEU A 16 -1.84 5.19 -10.86
C LEU A 16 -1.19 4.21 -11.83
N LEU A 17 -0.27 4.67 -12.69
CA LEU A 17 0.45 3.81 -13.63
C LEU A 17 1.23 2.71 -12.90
N ARG A 18 1.98 3.07 -11.86
CA ARG A 18 2.70 2.10 -11.03
C ARG A 18 1.75 1.11 -10.38
N LEU A 19 0.68 1.59 -9.75
CA LEU A 19 -0.33 0.72 -9.15
C LEU A 19 -0.89 -0.27 -10.17
N GLU A 20 -1.22 0.16 -11.39
CA GLU A 20 -1.70 -0.72 -12.47
C GLU A 20 -0.68 -1.82 -12.82
N GLU A 21 0.61 -1.51 -12.87
CA GLU A 21 1.67 -2.51 -13.07
C GLU A 21 1.71 -3.52 -11.91
N HIS A 22 1.60 -3.05 -10.66
CA HIS A 22 1.55 -3.91 -9.48
C HIS A 22 0.29 -4.76 -9.43
N VAL A 23 -0.86 -4.25 -9.89
CA VAL A 23 -2.10 -5.03 -10.06
C VAL A 23 -1.85 -6.18 -11.03
N GLN A 24 -1.35 -5.90 -12.23
CA GLN A 24 -1.10 -6.93 -13.25
C GLN A 24 -0.14 -8.01 -12.75
N ARG A 25 0.95 -7.61 -12.09
CA ARG A 25 1.95 -8.56 -11.56
C ARG A 25 1.50 -9.27 -10.28
N GLY A 26 0.61 -8.65 -9.51
CA GLY A 26 0.09 -9.15 -8.22
C GLY A 26 -0.98 -10.22 -8.34
N GLN A 27 -1.62 -10.37 -9.51
CA GLN A 27 -2.66 -11.39 -9.72
C GLN A 27 -2.15 -12.83 -9.54
N LEU A 28 -0.84 -13.05 -9.64
CA LEU A 28 -0.23 -14.38 -9.53
C LEU A 28 0.03 -14.85 -8.09
N LEU A 29 -0.04 -13.94 -7.10
CA LEU A 29 0.28 -14.24 -5.71
C LEU A 29 -0.97 -14.33 -4.86
N ALA A 30 -1.01 -15.29 -3.94
CA ALA A 30 -2.10 -15.38 -2.96
C ALA A 30 -2.03 -14.19 -1.97
N PRO A 31 -3.16 -13.77 -1.37
CA PRO A 31 -3.17 -12.66 -0.40
C PRO A 31 -2.22 -12.87 0.78
N ASP A 32 -2.11 -14.10 1.30
CA ASP A 32 -1.18 -14.44 2.38
C ASP A 32 0.30 -14.35 1.96
N GLU A 33 0.60 -14.59 0.68
CA GLU A 33 1.96 -14.43 0.15
C GLU A 33 2.32 -12.95 0.04
N LEU A 34 1.38 -12.12 -0.43
CA LEU A 34 1.52 -10.68 -0.50
C LEU A 34 1.65 -10.05 0.91
N LEU A 35 0.91 -10.56 1.89
CA LEU A 35 1.04 -10.10 3.27
C LEU A 35 2.43 -10.41 3.83
N ARG A 36 2.97 -11.59 3.54
CA ARG A 36 4.34 -11.96 3.94
C ARG A 36 5.39 -11.03 3.32
N THR A 37 5.22 -10.62 2.06
CA THR A 37 6.14 -9.65 1.45
C THR A 37 6.05 -8.27 2.09
N ALA A 38 4.85 -7.85 2.52
CA ALA A 38 4.67 -6.59 3.22
C ALA A 38 5.37 -6.58 4.58
N TYR A 39 5.26 -7.67 5.34
CA TYR A 39 5.97 -7.81 6.61
C TYR A 39 7.50 -7.88 6.43
N ALA A 40 7.99 -8.53 5.37
CA ALA A 40 9.41 -8.50 5.04
C ALA A 40 9.89 -7.06 4.79
N HIS A 41 9.12 -6.26 4.04
CA HIS A 41 9.43 -4.85 3.82
C HIS A 41 9.42 -4.04 5.13
N LEU A 42 8.47 -4.30 6.04
CA LEU A 42 8.47 -3.68 7.37
C LEU A 42 9.77 -3.99 8.14
N GLU A 43 10.22 -5.24 8.13
CA GLU A 43 11.47 -5.64 8.78
C GLU A 43 12.68 -4.90 8.18
N GLU A 44 12.71 -4.70 6.85
CA GLU A 44 13.74 -3.91 6.16
C GLU A 44 13.71 -2.44 6.59
N VAL A 45 12.54 -1.80 6.60
CA VAL A 45 12.37 -0.41 7.04
C VAL A 45 12.81 -0.24 8.50
N GLN A 46 12.47 -1.19 9.36
CA GLN A 46 12.90 -1.20 10.77
C GLN A 46 14.41 -1.43 10.92
N ALA A 47 15.00 -2.31 10.12
CA ALA A 47 16.45 -2.57 10.15
C ALA A 47 17.27 -1.38 9.64
N ALA A 48 16.73 -0.59 8.70
CA ALA A 48 17.34 0.62 8.16
C ALA A 48 17.33 1.82 9.14
N HIS A 49 16.96 1.63 10.42
CA HIS A 49 16.87 2.63 11.49
C HIS A 49 18.13 3.48 11.75
N CYS A 50 19.27 3.17 11.14
CA CYS A 50 20.43 4.07 11.13
C CYS A 50 20.31 5.26 10.16
N GLY A 51 19.26 5.33 9.33
CA GLY A 51 19.06 6.41 8.34
C GLY A 51 17.61 6.85 8.04
N ARG A 52 16.58 6.07 8.44
CA ARG A 52 15.16 6.46 8.29
C ARG A 52 14.58 6.98 9.60
N SER A 53 13.54 7.83 9.50
CA SER A 53 12.86 8.38 10.68
C SER A 53 12.07 7.29 11.42
N GLU A 54 11.91 7.46 12.74
CA GLU A 54 11.00 6.63 13.55
C GLU A 54 9.56 6.66 12.98
N ASP A 55 9.19 7.79 12.37
CA ASP A 55 7.92 8.00 11.68
C ASP A 55 7.69 7.02 10.52
N ASP A 56 8.72 6.76 9.69
CA ASP A 56 8.60 5.81 8.57
C ASP A 56 8.36 4.38 9.09
N ALA A 57 9.07 3.94 10.12
CA ALA A 57 8.84 2.61 10.70
C ALA A 57 7.46 2.49 11.35
N ASN A 58 7.00 3.54 12.02
CA ASN A 58 5.64 3.60 12.58
C ASN A 58 4.57 3.56 11.48
N MET A 59 4.79 4.26 10.36
CA MET A 59 3.91 4.25 9.21
C MET A 59 3.85 2.87 8.54
N ALA A 60 5.01 2.25 8.28
CA ALA A 60 5.09 0.89 7.73
C ALA A 60 4.35 -0.11 8.62
N ALA A 61 4.52 0.00 9.95
CA ALA A 61 3.85 -0.87 10.90
C ALA A 61 2.33 -0.67 10.89
N ALA A 62 1.85 0.58 10.78
CA ALA A 62 0.43 0.89 10.66
C ALA A 62 -0.16 0.34 9.35
N ILE A 63 0.55 0.50 8.23
CA ILE A 63 0.18 -0.09 6.94
C ILE A 63 0.03 -1.60 7.08
N CYS A 64 1.02 -2.32 7.63
CA CYS A 64 0.96 -3.77 7.77
C CYS A 64 -0.26 -4.24 8.60
N ARG A 65 -0.65 -3.52 9.65
CA ARG A 65 -1.87 -3.84 10.43
C ARG A 65 -3.14 -3.71 9.59
N VAL A 66 -3.20 -2.69 8.72
CA VAL A 66 -4.32 -2.54 7.78
C VAL A 66 -4.33 -3.69 6.78
N LEU A 67 -3.17 -4.05 6.21
CA LEU A 67 -3.06 -5.15 5.25
C LEU A 67 -3.47 -6.50 5.87
N ASP A 68 -3.07 -6.75 7.12
CA ASP A 68 -3.48 -7.94 7.88
C ASP A 68 -5.00 -8.03 8.03
N ARG A 69 -5.64 -6.89 8.36
CA ARG A 69 -7.11 -6.80 8.45
C ARG A 69 -7.78 -7.03 7.09
N LEU A 70 -7.22 -6.49 6.01
CA LEU A 70 -7.73 -6.68 4.65
C LEU A 70 -7.64 -8.15 4.23
N VAL A 71 -6.53 -8.81 4.48
CA VAL A 71 -6.34 -10.23 4.13
C VAL A 71 -7.26 -11.13 4.97
N SER A 72 -7.49 -10.79 6.23
CA SER A 72 -8.47 -11.50 7.07
C SER A 72 -9.92 -11.40 6.54
N ASP A 73 -10.26 -10.28 5.90
CA ASP A 73 -11.59 -10.03 5.32
C ASP A 73 -11.63 -10.33 3.81
N TRP A 74 -10.62 -11.02 3.24
CA TRP A 74 -10.37 -11.04 1.78
C TRP A 74 -11.56 -11.47 0.93
N ASP A 75 -12.25 -12.53 1.35
CA ASP A 75 -13.39 -13.10 0.62
C ASP A 75 -14.65 -12.20 0.62
N SER A 76 -14.66 -11.13 1.43
CA SER A 76 -15.76 -10.15 1.45
C SER A 76 -15.68 -9.13 0.31
N PHE A 77 -14.53 -9.00 -0.34
CA PHE A 77 -14.31 -8.05 -1.43
C PHE A 77 -14.71 -8.63 -2.79
N SER A 78 -15.22 -7.78 -3.67
CA SER A 78 -15.45 -8.12 -5.07
C SER A 78 -14.13 -8.40 -5.81
N PRO A 79 -14.15 -9.13 -6.95
CA PRO A 79 -12.95 -9.40 -7.72
C PRO A 79 -12.18 -8.13 -8.16
N ALA A 80 -12.90 -7.04 -8.46
CA ALA A 80 -12.28 -5.76 -8.80
C ALA A 80 -11.55 -5.15 -7.60
N GLU A 81 -12.19 -5.11 -6.43
CA GLU A 81 -11.57 -4.62 -5.19
C GLU A 81 -10.36 -5.46 -4.81
N GLN A 82 -10.48 -6.79 -4.84
CA GLN A 82 -9.37 -7.72 -4.62
C GLN A 82 -8.19 -7.42 -5.55
N SER A 83 -8.44 -7.16 -6.83
CA SER A 83 -7.38 -6.85 -7.80
C SER A 83 -6.60 -5.59 -7.40
N TRP A 84 -7.28 -4.51 -7.02
CA TRP A 84 -6.63 -3.26 -6.59
C TRP A 84 -5.95 -3.37 -5.23
N LEU A 85 -6.54 -4.09 -4.28
CA LEU A 85 -5.93 -4.35 -2.98
C LEU A 85 -4.65 -5.18 -3.11
N ARG A 86 -4.60 -6.17 -4.02
CA ARG A 86 -3.35 -6.87 -4.36
C ARG A 86 -2.30 -5.92 -4.91
N GLY A 87 -2.72 -5.03 -5.81
CA GLY A 87 -1.87 -3.97 -6.34
C GLY A 87 -1.26 -3.13 -5.23
N ALA A 88 -2.07 -2.64 -4.28
CA ALA A 88 -1.62 -1.82 -3.16
C ALA A 88 -0.66 -2.57 -2.22
N ILE A 89 -0.98 -3.82 -1.85
CA ILE A 89 -0.08 -4.63 -1.01
C ILE A 89 1.27 -4.81 -1.72
N ARG A 90 1.24 -5.12 -3.02
CA ARG A 90 2.46 -5.32 -3.81
C ARG A 90 3.23 -4.02 -4.00
N TYR A 91 2.54 -2.89 -4.19
CA TYR A 91 3.14 -1.56 -4.29
C TYR A 91 3.99 -1.30 -3.04
N PHE A 92 3.38 -1.42 -1.86
CA PHE A 92 4.06 -1.27 -0.58
C PHE A 92 5.19 -2.29 -0.36
N SER A 93 4.99 -3.55 -0.74
CA SER A 93 5.96 -4.63 -0.45
C SER A 93 7.22 -4.59 -1.31
N LYS A 94 7.13 -3.96 -2.49
CA LYS A 94 8.23 -3.86 -3.44
C LYS A 94 8.68 -2.41 -3.42
N GLY A 95 9.35 -2.01 -2.32
CA GLY A 95 10.19 -0.82 -2.29
C GLY A 95 11.02 -0.78 -3.57
N ASP A 96 11.00 0.35 -4.26
CA ASP A 96 11.32 0.44 -5.68
C ASP A 96 12.82 0.14 -5.89
N ASP A 97 13.18 -1.12 -6.19
CA ASP A 97 14.55 -1.55 -6.53
C ASP A 97 15.14 -0.79 -7.75
N GLU A 98 14.40 0.10 -8.40
CA GLU A 98 14.80 0.86 -9.59
C GLU A 98 15.01 2.37 -9.37
N GLN A 99 14.63 2.91 -8.21
CA GLN A 99 14.95 4.29 -7.83
C GLN A 99 15.37 4.29 -6.36
N PRO A 100 16.59 4.76 -6.02
CA PRO A 100 17.04 4.69 -4.63
C PRO A 100 16.04 5.41 -3.74
N ASP A 101 15.45 4.67 -2.79
CA ASP A 101 14.55 5.14 -1.72
C ASP A 101 15.30 6.05 -0.71
N ASP A 102 16.17 6.92 -1.20
CA ASP A 102 17.02 7.83 -0.43
C ASP A 102 16.32 9.18 -0.16
N GLU A 103 15.07 9.36 -0.61
CA GLU A 103 14.29 10.56 -0.27
C GLU A 103 13.61 10.42 1.12
N PRO A 104 13.85 11.35 2.06
CA PRO A 104 13.18 11.39 3.35
C PRO A 104 11.64 11.48 3.20
N GLY A 105 10.89 10.60 3.86
CA GLY A 105 9.42 10.54 3.79
C GLY A 105 8.86 9.51 2.79
N GLY A 106 9.67 8.52 2.41
CA GLY A 106 9.42 7.60 1.29
C GLY A 106 8.11 6.80 1.35
N LEU A 107 7.53 6.58 2.53
CA LEU A 107 6.31 5.77 2.68
C LEU A 107 5.00 6.55 2.51
N ARG A 108 5.08 7.87 2.34
CA ARG A 108 3.88 8.69 2.14
C ARG A 108 3.15 8.34 0.85
N ASP A 109 3.90 8.01 -0.20
CA ASP A 109 3.34 7.57 -1.49
C ASP A 109 2.58 6.24 -1.31
N ASP A 110 3.17 5.27 -0.60
CA ASP A 110 2.53 4.00 -0.26
C ASP A 110 1.22 4.19 0.52
N LEU A 111 1.22 5.11 1.49
CA LEU A 111 0.06 5.44 2.29
C LEU A 111 -1.07 6.04 1.43
N GLU A 112 -0.74 6.95 0.52
CA GLU A 112 -1.70 7.56 -0.40
C GLU A 112 -2.32 6.52 -1.34
N VAL A 113 -1.49 5.65 -1.91
CA VAL A 113 -1.93 4.52 -2.75
C VAL A 113 -2.85 3.58 -1.99
N LEU A 114 -2.46 3.16 -0.79
CA LEU A 114 -3.28 2.30 0.06
C LEU A 114 -4.63 2.96 0.37
N ASN A 115 -4.62 4.21 0.84
CA ASN A 115 -5.84 4.93 1.20
C ASN A 115 -6.79 5.12 0.01
N ALA A 116 -6.26 5.35 -1.20
CA ALA A 116 -7.07 5.41 -2.41
C ALA A 116 -7.76 4.06 -2.70
N CYS A 117 -7.04 2.95 -2.55
CA CYS A 117 -7.59 1.60 -2.70
C CYS A 117 -8.61 1.25 -1.62
N LEU A 118 -8.38 1.65 -0.36
CA LEU A 118 -9.33 1.47 0.74
C LEU A 118 -10.64 2.24 0.49
N THR A 119 -10.53 3.49 0.06
CA THR A 119 -11.70 4.31 -0.31
C THR A 119 -12.48 3.67 -1.45
N PHE A 120 -11.77 3.15 -2.47
CA PHE A 120 -12.39 2.42 -3.58
C PHE A 120 -13.15 1.18 -3.09
N ALA A 121 -12.57 0.42 -2.15
CA ALA A 121 -13.18 -0.76 -1.53
C ALA A 121 -14.17 -0.43 -0.40
N ARG A 122 -14.54 0.84 -0.21
CA ARG A 122 -15.46 1.32 0.84
C ARG A 122 -15.04 0.92 2.26
N ARG A 123 -13.72 0.89 2.50
CA ARG A 123 -13.10 0.64 3.80
C ARG A 123 -12.54 1.91 4.40
N ASP A 124 -13.36 2.96 4.44
CA ASP A 124 -13.02 4.24 5.06
C ASP A 124 -12.67 4.08 6.56
N ASP A 125 -13.14 2.99 7.19
CA ASP A 125 -12.79 2.59 8.56
C ASP A 125 -11.31 2.25 8.76
N LEU A 126 -10.60 1.89 7.69
CA LEU A 126 -9.19 1.50 7.70
C LEU A 126 -8.25 2.58 7.17
N VAL A 127 -8.78 3.70 6.67
CA VAL A 127 -7.97 4.79 6.12
C VAL A 127 -7.07 5.38 7.21
N LEU A 128 -5.80 5.52 6.89
CA LEU A 128 -4.78 6.03 7.80
C LEU A 128 -4.55 7.53 7.58
N ASP A 129 -4.40 8.27 8.67
CA ASP A 129 -4.12 9.70 8.64
C ASP A 129 -2.61 9.96 8.64
N ALA A 130 -2.09 10.51 7.55
CA ALA A 130 -0.67 10.81 7.36
C ALA A 130 -0.11 11.78 8.41
N SER A 131 -0.95 12.68 8.96
CA SER A 131 -0.50 13.66 9.97
C SER A 131 -0.07 13.02 11.29
N ARG A 132 -0.44 11.75 11.53
CA ARG A 132 -0.02 11.00 12.73
C ARG A 132 1.43 10.55 12.69
N PHE A 133 2.10 10.68 11.55
CA PHE A 133 3.47 10.21 11.30
C PHE A 133 4.37 11.37 10.85
N SER A 134 4.05 12.60 11.21
CA SER A 134 4.89 13.76 10.94
C SER A 134 5.30 14.38 12.27
N CYS A 135 6.59 14.44 12.58
CA CYS A 135 7.09 15.31 13.64
C CYS A 135 6.91 16.80 13.25
N ASP A 136 6.20 17.56 14.09
CA ASP A 136 6.17 19.04 14.05
C ASP A 136 7.55 19.65 14.35
#